data_AF-A0A351J0D9-F1
#
_entry.id   AF-A0A351J0D9-F1
#
_cell.length_a   1.000
_cell.length_b   1.000
_cell.length_c   1.000
_cell.angle_alpha   90.00
_cell.angle_beta   90.00
_cell.angle_gamma   90.00
#
_symmetry.space_group_name_H-M   'P 1'
#
loop_
_entity.id
_entity.type
_entity.pdbx_description
1 polymer ?
#
loop_
_entity_poly.entity_id
_entity_poly.type
_entity_poly.pdbx_seq_one_letter_code
_entity_poly.pdbx_strand_id
1 'polypeptide(L)'
;AKDGIKLADGNPEYIYHAVHPVPEEYKGIKYFQEVPLGTGRVDFPAYLRALEDIGFRGFLTIEREVGSNPAADIQIAVEFLKKTMNA
;
A
#
# COMPACT_ATOMS: atom_id res chain seq x y z
N ALA A 1 7.11 -1.44 -1.50
CA ALA A 1 6.17 -1.52 -0.39
C ALA A 1 5.81 -0.11 -0.05
N LYS A 2 4.56 0.24 -0.38
CA LYS A 2 3.95 1.53 -0.15
C LYS A 2 2.86 1.32 0.90
N ASP A 3 2.47 2.36 1.60
CA ASP A 3 1.32 2.31 2.50
C ASP A 3 0.18 3.13 1.90
N GLY A 4 -1.04 2.80 2.31
CA GLY A 4 -2.25 3.28 1.69
C GLY A 4 -3.24 3.82 2.71
N ILE A 5 -3.90 4.90 2.33
CA ILE A 5 -5.08 5.39 3.03
C ILE A 5 -6.27 5.26 2.07
N LYS A 6 -7.31 4.55 2.52
CA LYS A 6 -8.62 4.57 1.86
C LYS A 6 -9.32 5.87 2.24
N LEU A 7 -9.58 6.72 1.24
CA LEU A 7 -10.20 8.04 1.40
C LEU A 7 -11.73 7.97 1.23
N ALA A 8 -12.22 7.06 0.38
CA ALA A 8 -13.63 6.86 0.12
C ALA A 8 -13.95 5.40 -0.17
N ASP A 9 -15.18 4.99 0.11
CA ASP A 9 -15.74 3.71 -0.32
C ASP A 9 -16.27 3.79 -1.75
N GLY A 10 -16.23 2.68 -2.47
CA GLY A 10 -16.78 2.55 -3.82
C GLY A 10 -16.57 1.14 -4.36
N ASN A 11 -17.32 0.79 -5.41
CA ASN A 11 -17.14 -0.50 -6.09
C ASN A 11 -15.76 -0.55 -6.78
N PRO A 12 -14.86 -1.50 -6.39
CA PRO A 12 -13.53 -1.61 -6.96
C PRO A 12 -13.54 -1.88 -8.47
N GLU A 13 -14.55 -2.56 -9.02
CA GLU A 13 -14.63 -2.81 -10.46
C GLU A 13 -14.76 -1.52 -11.27
N TYR A 14 -15.51 -0.55 -10.74
CA TYR A 14 -15.60 0.78 -11.34
C TYR A 14 -14.39 1.65 -11.03
N ILE A 15 -13.79 1.56 -9.84
CA ILE A 15 -12.59 2.33 -9.48
C ILE A 15 -11.39 1.93 -10.35
N TYR A 16 -11.22 0.63 -10.60
CA TYR A 16 -10.11 0.09 -11.40
C TYR A 16 -10.46 -0.08 -12.88
N HIS A 17 -11.61 0.43 -13.33
CA HIS A 17 -12.07 0.37 -14.72
C HIS A 17 -12.11 -1.07 -15.29
N ALA A 18 -12.42 -2.07 -14.46
CA ALA A 18 -12.53 -3.46 -14.86
C ALA A 18 -13.83 -3.73 -15.66
N VAL A 19 -14.85 -2.89 -15.47
CA VAL A 19 -16.16 -2.99 -16.12
C VAL A 19 -16.57 -1.64 -16.75
N HIS A 20 -17.35 -1.70 -17.84
CA HIS A 20 -17.79 -0.53 -18.59
C HIS A 20 -19.30 -0.54 -18.88
N PRO A 21 -19.95 0.65 -18.99
CA PRO A 21 -19.36 1.97 -18.76
C PRO A 21 -19.11 2.23 -17.26
N VAL A 22 -18.12 3.07 -16.94
CA VAL A 22 -17.91 3.56 -15.57
C VAL A 22 -18.95 4.65 -15.29
N PRO A 23 -19.78 4.53 -14.24
CA PRO A 23 -20.80 5.54 -13.92
C PRO A 23 -20.16 6.90 -13.64
N GLU A 24 -20.90 7.97 -13.93
CA GLU A 24 -20.37 9.35 -13.85
C GLU A 24 -19.97 9.72 -12.41
N GLU A 25 -20.70 9.22 -11.42
CA GLU A 25 -20.43 9.46 -10.00
C GLU A 25 -19.09 8.90 -9.52
N TYR A 26 -18.46 7.99 -10.29
CA TYR A 26 -17.13 7.47 -9.96
C TYR A 26 -15.99 8.35 -10.47
N LYS A 27 -16.25 9.31 -11.37
CA LYS A 27 -15.22 10.12 -12.01
C LYS A 27 -14.74 11.26 -11.11
N GLY A 28 -13.44 11.52 -11.14
CA GLY A 28 -12.81 12.63 -10.39
C GLY A 28 -12.69 12.41 -8.88
N ILE A 29 -13.18 11.28 -8.35
CA ILE A 29 -13.03 10.93 -6.94
C ILE A 29 -11.68 10.27 -6.69
N LYS A 30 -10.97 10.74 -5.66
CA LYS A 30 -9.75 10.11 -5.16
C LYS A 30 -10.12 9.09 -4.08
N TYR A 31 -10.14 7.81 -4.43
CA TYR A 31 -10.50 6.73 -3.49
C TYR A 31 -9.36 6.30 -2.57
N PHE A 32 -8.12 6.39 -3.05
CA PHE A 32 -6.95 5.93 -2.34
C PHE A 32 -5.83 6.96 -2.41
N GLN A 33 -5.02 7.01 -1.37
CA GLN A 33 -3.80 7.80 -1.34
C GLN A 33 -2.62 6.92 -0.94
N GLU A 34 -1.61 6.90 -1.81
CA GLU A 34 -0.30 6.36 -1.50
C GLU A 34 0.45 7.30 -0.57
N VAL A 35 1.03 6.76 0.50
CA VAL A 35 1.85 7.48 1.48
C VAL A 35 3.13 6.68 1.82
N PRO A 36 4.16 7.33 2.39
CA PRO A 36 5.33 6.62 2.90
C PRO A 36 4.97 5.51 3.85
N LEU A 37 5.77 4.45 3.85
CA LEU A 37 5.46 3.24 4.57
C LEU A 37 5.41 3.48 6.09
N GLY A 38 4.35 3.01 6.76
CA GLY A 38 4.12 3.25 8.19
C GLY A 38 3.38 4.54 8.52
N THR A 39 3.00 5.34 7.52
CA THR A 39 2.22 6.57 7.71
C THR A 39 0.78 6.46 7.20
N GLY A 40 0.40 5.29 6.67
CA GLY A 40 -0.94 5.00 6.18
C GLY A 40 -1.77 4.21 7.19
N ARG A 41 -2.63 3.34 6.66
CA ARG A 41 -3.59 2.55 7.46
C ARG A 41 -3.49 1.05 7.23
N VAL A 42 -2.47 0.58 6.51
CA VAL A 42 -2.23 -0.85 6.34
C VAL A 42 -1.71 -1.44 7.66
N ASP A 43 -2.34 -2.51 8.14
CA ASP A 43 -1.88 -3.27 9.31
C ASP A 43 -0.71 -4.18 8.92
N PHE A 44 0.48 -3.59 8.79
CA PHE A 44 1.71 -4.32 8.48
C PHE A 44 2.07 -5.40 9.50
N PRO A 45 1.93 -5.20 10.83
CA PRO A 45 2.15 -6.28 11.79
C PRO A 45 1.30 -7.52 11.49
N ALA A 46 0.00 -7.36 11.26
CA ALA A 46 -0.88 -8.48 10.92
C ALA A 46 -0.51 -9.10 9.55
N TYR A 47 -0.20 -8.28 8.55
CA TYR A 47 0.20 -8.75 7.23
C TYR A 47 1.50 -9.56 7.25
N LEU A 48 2.54 -9.08 7.95
CA LEU A 48 3.82 -9.77 8.09
C LEU A 48 3.65 -11.07 8.87
N ARG A 49 2.82 -11.09 9.92
CA ARG A 49 2.47 -12.32 10.63
C ARG A 49 1.78 -13.33 9.71
N ALA A 50 0.82 -12.89 8.88
CA ALA A 50 0.16 -13.77 7.92
C ALA A 50 1.14 -14.39 6.91
N LEU A 51 2.15 -13.64 6.46
CA LEU A 51 3.22 -14.18 5.61
C LEU A 51 4.07 -15.23 6.35
N GLU A 52 4.39 -14.99 7.62
CA GLU A 52 5.12 -15.95 8.45
C GLU A 52 4.31 -17.23 8.68
N ASP A 53 3.01 -17.10 8.97
CA ASP A 53 2.08 -18.21 9.26
C ASP A 53 1.94 -19.17 8.07
N ILE A 54 2.00 -18.65 6.83
CA ILE A 54 1.97 -19.49 5.62
C ILE A 54 3.36 -20.02 5.22
N GLY A 55 4.39 -19.72 6.01
CA GLY A 55 5.77 -20.18 5.76
C GLY A 55 6.47 -19.43 4.63
N PHE A 56 6.08 -18.20 4.30
CA PHE A 56 6.77 -17.41 3.28
C PHE A 56 8.19 -17.04 3.76
N ARG A 57 9.21 -17.40 2.96
CA ARG A 57 10.63 -17.12 3.26
C ARG A 57 11.35 -16.36 2.13
N GLY A 58 10.58 -15.86 1.16
CA GLY A 58 11.10 -15.06 0.06
C GLY A 58 11.44 -13.63 0.47
N PHE A 59 11.81 -12.81 -0.52
CA PHE A 59 12.14 -11.41 -0.29
C PHE A 59 10.87 -10.55 -0.21
N LEU A 60 10.85 -9.60 0.74
CA LEU A 60 9.92 -8.49 0.74
C LEU A 60 10.50 -7.36 -0.14
N THR A 61 9.91 -7.14 -1.31
CA THR A 61 10.41 -6.13 -2.26
C THR A 61 9.81 -4.76 -2.00
N ILE A 62 10.67 -3.74 -1.87
CA ILE A 62 10.23 -2.36 -1.76
C ILE A 62 10.24 -1.68 -3.13
N GLU A 63 9.07 -1.59 -3.76
CA GLU A 63 8.86 -0.73 -4.93
C GLU A 63 8.41 0.69 -4.54
N ARG A 64 9.04 1.70 -5.13
CA ARG A 64 8.70 3.13 -5.03
C ARG A 64 8.85 3.78 -6.41
N GLU A 65 7.77 4.40 -6.89
CA GLU A 65 7.66 4.88 -8.29
C GLU A 65 7.40 6.39 -8.40
N VAL A 66 7.32 7.08 -7.26
CA VAL A 66 6.94 8.50 -7.19
C VAL A 66 7.82 9.25 -6.18
N GLY A 67 7.78 10.59 -6.23
CA GLY A 67 8.53 11.46 -5.34
C GLY A 67 9.86 11.95 -5.94
N SER A 68 10.43 13.00 -5.34
CA SER A 68 11.67 13.63 -5.80
C SER A 68 12.94 13.01 -5.22
N ASN A 69 12.82 12.20 -4.15
CA ASN A 69 13.95 11.52 -3.51
C ASN A 69 13.60 10.05 -3.17
N PRO A 70 13.60 9.16 -4.17
CA PRO A 70 13.19 7.76 -4.00
C PRO A 70 14.10 6.99 -3.03
N ALA A 71 15.38 7.35 -2.93
CA ALA A 71 16.32 6.68 -2.02
C ALA A 71 15.95 6.90 -0.55
N ALA A 72 15.58 8.13 -0.18
CA ALA A 72 15.11 8.44 1.17
C ALA A 72 13.81 7.72 1.50
N ASP A 73 12.87 7.67 0.56
CA ASP A 73 11.59 6.96 0.73
C ASP A 73 11.81 5.45 0.96
N ILE A 74 12.74 4.84 0.20
CA ILE A 74 13.11 3.43 0.37
C ILE A 74 13.75 3.20 1.74
N GLN A 75 14.65 4.09 2.18
CA GLN A 75 15.29 3.97 3.49
C GLN A 75 14.26 3.95 4.63
N ILE A 76 13.29 4.87 4.61
CA ILE A 76 12.20 4.92 5.60
C ILE A 76 11.42 3.61 5.62
N ALA A 77 11.09 3.07 4.44
CA ALA A 77 10.36 1.82 4.33
C ALA A 77 11.15 0.62 4.88
N VAL A 78 12.45 0.54 4.62
CA VAL A 78 13.33 -0.50 5.17
C VAL A 78 13.38 -0.42 6.70
N GLU A 79 13.56 0.77 7.25
CA GLU A 79 13.65 1.00 8.69
C GLU A 79 12.35 0.61 9.40
N PHE A 80 11.20 1.00 8.85
CA PHE A 80 9.90 0.58 9.37
C PHE A 80 9.75 -0.94 9.36
N LEU A 81 9.99 -1.62 8.23
CA LEU A 81 9.78 -3.06 8.13
C LEU A 81 10.69 -3.83 9.11
N LYS A 82 11.96 -3.44 9.21
CA LYS A 82 12.88 -4.02 10.20
C LYS A 82 12.39 -3.85 11.63
N LYS A 83 11.88 -2.66 11.97
CA LYS A 83 11.34 -2.40 13.31
C LYS A 83 10.11 -3.26 13.58
N THR A 84 9.19 -3.36 12.62
CA THR A 84 7.94 -4.12 12.77
C THR A 84 8.18 -5.62 12.84
N MET A 85 9.17 -6.16 12.14
CA MET A 85 9.51 -7.59 12.17
C MET A 85 10.23 -8.02 13.45
N ASN A 86 10.84 -7.08 14.17
CA ASN A 86 11.59 -7.34 15.40
C ASN A 86 10.80 -7.02 16.68
N ALA A 87 9.55 -6.59 16.54
CA ALA A 87 8.66 -6.20 17.65
C ALA A 87 7.76 -7.37 18.05
#